data_AF-A0A067BPD7-F1
#
_entry.id   AF-A0A067BPD7-F1
#
_cell.length_a   1.000
_cell.length_b   1.000
_cell.length_c   1.000
_cell.angle_alpha   90.00
_cell.angle_beta   90.00
_cell.angle_gamma   90.00
#
_symmetry.space_group_name_H-M   'P 1'
#
loop_
_entity.id
_entity.type
_entity.pdbx_description
1 polymer ?
#
loop_
_entity_poly.entity_id
_entity_poly.type
_entity_poly.pdbx_seq_one_letter_code
_entity_poly.pdbx_strand_id
1 'polypeptide(L)'
;MFLAILATLALTAQGCTTIVVGREASTTGSSMVTHAADCSSCDFRIGKVPAKTHPTGAQRAIAPFRLAYPRYVGDDRGDVFRLDNVDTSIFNWTATEPLGQIPQVPTTFGY
;
A
#
# COMPACT_ATOMS: atom_id res chain seq x y z
N MET A 1 -17.72 11.81 51.42
CA MET A 1 -16.65 12.39 50.59
C MET A 1 -15.92 11.25 49.88
N PHE A 2 -16.47 10.73 48.79
CA PHE A 2 -15.76 9.81 47.90
C PHE A 2 -16.35 10.02 46.49
N LEU A 3 -15.64 10.83 45.70
CA LEU A 3 -15.99 11.15 44.32
C LEU A 3 -15.50 9.99 43.45
N ALA A 4 -16.40 9.24 42.84
CA ALA A 4 -16.06 8.21 41.85
C ALA A 4 -15.82 8.89 40.49
N ILE A 5 -14.56 9.03 40.09
CA ILE A 5 -14.19 9.44 38.73
C ILE A 5 -14.23 8.19 37.86
N LEU A 6 -15.31 8.01 37.12
CA LEU A 6 -15.39 7.04 36.03
C LEU A 6 -14.74 7.68 34.80
N ALA A 7 -13.43 7.46 34.64
CA ALA A 7 -12.73 7.83 33.41
C ALA A 7 -13.24 6.93 32.28
N THR A 8 -14.12 7.47 31.44
CA THR A 8 -14.47 6.85 30.16
C THR A 8 -13.21 6.84 29.29
N LEU A 9 -12.55 5.69 29.19
CA LEU A 9 -11.60 5.46 28.10
C LEU A 9 -12.41 5.51 26.80
N ALA A 10 -12.37 6.65 26.12
CA ALA A 10 -12.73 6.70 24.71
C ALA A 10 -11.71 5.81 23.99
N LEU A 11 -12.11 4.57 23.66
CA LEU A 11 -11.40 3.78 22.67
C LEU A 11 -11.46 4.61 21.39
N THR A 12 -10.37 5.31 21.07
CA THR A 12 -10.18 5.85 19.73
C THR A 12 -10.17 4.65 18.80
N ALA A 13 -11.26 4.43 18.08
CA ALA A 13 -11.30 3.45 17.01
C ALA A 13 -10.35 3.96 15.92
N GLN A 14 -9.06 3.61 16.04
CA GLN A 14 -8.08 3.89 15.01
C GLN A 14 -8.39 2.93 13.88
N GLY A 15 -8.87 3.47 12.77
CA GLY A 15 -9.42 2.65 11.70
C GLY A 15 -9.51 3.45 10.43
N CYS A 16 -9.15 2.81 9.33
CA CYS A 16 -9.27 3.47 8.04
C CYS A 16 -10.74 3.77 7.72
N THR A 17 -11.00 4.88 7.05
CA THR A 17 -12.37 5.30 6.67
C THR A 17 -12.47 5.42 5.16
N THR A 18 -13.46 4.74 4.55
CA THR A 18 -13.76 4.85 3.12
C THR A 18 -15.04 5.65 2.93
N ILE A 19 -15.02 6.63 2.02
CA ILE A 19 -16.23 7.33 1.55
C ILE A 19 -16.36 7.07 0.05
N VAL A 20 -17.52 6.54 -0.34
CA VAL A 20 -17.89 6.28 -1.73
C VAL A 20 -19.08 7.14 -2.09
N VAL A 21 -18.99 7.86 -3.21
CA VAL A 21 -20.06 8.69 -3.75
C VAL A 21 -20.37 8.20 -5.16
N GLY A 22 -21.59 7.70 -5.35
CA GLY A 22 -22.08 7.31 -6.67
C GLY A 22 -22.26 8.52 -7.59
N ARG A 23 -22.20 8.28 -8.91
CA ARG A 23 -22.41 9.32 -9.96
C ARG A 23 -23.65 10.17 -9.68
N GLU A 24 -24.77 9.55 -9.35
CA GLU A 24 -26.06 10.21 -9.15
C GLU A 24 -26.14 10.97 -7.81
N ALA A 25 -25.30 10.59 -6.84
CA ALA A 25 -25.18 11.29 -5.55
C ALA A 25 -24.15 12.44 -5.60
N SER A 26 -23.35 12.53 -6.67
CA SER A 26 -22.29 13.52 -6.83
C SER A 26 -22.81 14.76 -7.55
N THR A 27 -22.43 15.95 -7.09
CA THR A 27 -22.75 17.22 -7.75
C THR A 27 -22.02 17.42 -9.08
N THR A 28 -20.97 16.63 -9.36
CA THR A 28 -20.19 16.70 -10.60
C THR A 28 -20.62 15.64 -11.62
N GLY A 29 -21.51 14.72 -11.25
CA GLY A 29 -21.86 13.56 -12.08
C GLY A 29 -20.78 12.49 -12.19
N SER A 30 -19.62 12.66 -11.54
CA SER A 30 -18.56 11.65 -11.48
C SER A 30 -18.65 10.82 -10.20
N SER A 31 -18.34 9.53 -10.28
CA SER A 31 -18.17 8.67 -9.10
C SER A 31 -16.86 8.99 -8.39
N MET A 32 -16.84 8.90 -7.06
CA MET A 32 -15.65 9.11 -6.25
C MET A 32 -15.50 7.99 -5.22
N VAL A 33 -14.28 7.50 -5.05
CA VAL A 33 -13.89 6.59 -3.98
C VAL A 33 -12.71 7.23 -3.27
N THR A 34 -12.85 7.45 -1.97
CA THR A 34 -11.81 8.06 -1.14
C THR A 34 -11.55 7.18 0.07
N HIS A 35 -10.33 7.23 0.60
CA HIS A 35 -9.93 6.44 1.76
C HIS A 35 -8.94 7.21 2.62
N ALA A 36 -9.27 7.42 3.89
CA ALA A 36 -8.33 7.84 4.92
C ALA A 36 -7.62 6.60 5.45
N ALA A 37 -6.35 6.43 5.08
CA ALA A 37 -5.52 5.31 5.49
C ALA A 37 -4.79 5.61 6.81
N ASP A 38 -5.49 5.45 7.92
CA ASP A 38 -4.97 5.73 9.26
C ASP A 38 -3.84 4.77 9.64
N CYS A 39 -2.61 5.28 9.70
CA CYS A 39 -1.42 4.48 9.93
C CYS A 39 -0.31 5.31 10.58
N SER A 40 0.27 4.78 11.66
CA SER A 40 1.38 5.44 12.38
C SER A 40 2.71 5.37 11.61
N SER A 41 2.92 4.31 10.83
CA SER A 41 4.13 4.11 10.03
C SER A 41 3.79 3.38 8.73
N CYS A 42 3.55 4.17 7.67
CA CYS A 42 3.23 3.69 6.35
C CYS A 42 4.11 4.33 5.28
N ASP A 43 4.36 3.59 4.20
CA ASP A 43 5.01 4.06 3.00
C ASP A 43 3.97 4.71 2.08
N PHE A 44 3.95 6.04 2.04
CA PHE A 44 2.98 6.85 1.29
C PHE A 44 3.40 7.13 -0.16
N ARG A 45 4.49 6.52 -0.64
CA ARG A 45 4.94 6.72 -2.01
C ARG A 45 3.92 6.18 -3.00
N ILE A 46 3.65 6.98 -4.04
CA ILE A 46 2.77 6.60 -5.15
C ILE A 46 3.65 6.11 -6.29
N GLY A 47 3.50 4.82 -6.65
CA GLY A 47 4.25 4.19 -7.74
C GLY A 47 3.31 3.68 -8.81
N LYS A 48 3.61 4.00 -10.07
CA LYS A 48 2.93 3.44 -11.24
C LYS A 48 3.59 2.13 -11.65
N VAL A 49 2.83 1.05 -11.75
CA VAL A 49 3.30 -0.23 -12.27
C VAL A 49 3.03 -0.27 -13.77
N PRO A 50 4.06 -0.41 -14.62
CA PRO A 50 3.83 -0.46 -16.07
C PRO A 50 3.17 -1.77 -16.48
N ALA A 51 2.45 -1.74 -17.61
CA ALA A 51 2.06 -2.95 -18.33
C ALA A 51 3.31 -3.71 -18.75
N LYS A 52 3.32 -5.04 -18.56
CA LYS A 52 4.44 -5.92 -18.92
C LYS A 52 3.91 -7.16 -19.64
N THR A 53 4.67 -7.62 -20.64
CA THR A 53 4.55 -8.96 -21.21
C THR A 53 5.63 -9.84 -20.61
N HIS A 54 5.28 -11.07 -20.25
CA HIS A 54 6.19 -12.00 -19.59
C HIS A 54 6.44 -13.22 -20.47
N PRO A 55 7.67 -13.78 -20.48
CA PRO A 55 7.97 -15.00 -21.23
C PRO A 55 7.20 -16.20 -20.67
N THR A 56 6.99 -17.21 -21.52
CA THR A 56 6.35 -18.47 -21.10
C THR A 56 7.11 -19.10 -19.94
N GLY A 57 6.38 -19.51 -18.90
CA GLY A 57 6.96 -20.12 -17.70
C GLY A 57 7.53 -19.12 -16.68
N ALA A 58 7.43 -17.81 -16.93
CA ALA A 58 7.83 -16.78 -15.98
C ALA A 58 7.16 -16.99 -14.60
N GLN A 59 7.89 -16.63 -13.55
CA GLN A 59 7.42 -16.69 -12.17
C GLN A 59 7.29 -15.27 -11.61
N ARG A 60 6.39 -15.10 -10.65
CA ARG A 60 6.12 -13.88 -9.91
C ARG A 60 6.42 -14.09 -8.44
N ALA A 61 7.27 -13.23 -7.89
CA ALA A 61 7.56 -13.18 -6.47
C ALA A 61 6.33 -12.78 -5.64
N ILE A 62 6.10 -13.51 -4.54
CA ILE A 62 5.14 -13.10 -3.51
C ILE A 62 5.88 -12.22 -2.50
N ALA A 63 5.65 -10.91 -2.56
CA ALA A 63 6.19 -9.98 -1.59
C ALA A 63 5.53 -10.19 -0.21
N PRO A 64 6.28 -10.12 0.91
CA PRO A 64 5.71 -10.11 2.24
C PRO A 64 4.79 -8.91 2.45
N PHE A 65 3.79 -9.07 3.32
CA PHE A 65 2.96 -7.95 3.72
C PHE A 65 3.75 -7.01 4.63
N ARG A 66 3.91 -5.77 4.20
CA ARG A 66 4.52 -4.69 4.96
C ARG A 66 3.87 -3.36 4.58
N LEU A 67 3.69 -2.50 5.58
CA LEU A 67 3.14 -1.16 5.40
C LEU A 67 4.20 -0.08 5.59
N ALA A 68 5.14 -0.25 6.53
CA ALA A 68 6.18 0.72 6.85
C ALA A 68 7.21 0.91 5.74
N TYR A 69 7.79 2.10 5.65
CA TYR A 69 8.83 2.45 4.68
C TYR A 69 10.13 1.61 4.86
N PRO A 70 10.78 1.21 3.76
CA PRO A 70 10.16 0.98 2.45
C PRO A 70 9.26 -0.25 2.53
N ARG A 71 8.05 -0.16 1.98
CA ARG A 71 7.12 -1.31 2.01
C ARG A 71 7.56 -2.47 1.12
N TYR A 72 8.41 -2.18 0.15
CA TYR A 72 9.01 -3.11 -0.80
C TYR A 72 10.25 -2.46 -1.42
N VAL A 73 11.24 -3.27 -1.75
CA VAL A 73 12.46 -2.88 -2.47
C VAL A 73 12.69 -3.89 -3.59
N GLY A 74 12.59 -3.43 -4.85
CA GLY A 74 12.76 -4.26 -6.04
C GLY A 74 12.04 -3.73 -7.28
N ASP A 75 12.04 -4.54 -8.35
CA ASP A 75 11.67 -4.14 -9.72
C ASP A 75 10.29 -4.65 -10.17
N ASP A 76 9.59 -5.39 -9.31
CA ASP A 76 8.28 -5.97 -9.64
C ASP A 76 7.12 -4.95 -9.54
N ARG A 77 7.38 -3.76 -8.99
CA ARG A 77 6.41 -2.69 -8.78
C ARG A 77 6.84 -1.42 -9.52
N GLY A 78 6.31 -0.26 -9.14
CA GLY A 78 6.70 1.02 -9.74
C GLY A 78 8.09 1.47 -9.31
N ASP A 79 8.69 2.36 -10.10
CA ASP A 79 10.09 2.79 -9.95
C ASP A 79 10.43 3.36 -8.58
N VAL A 80 9.44 3.92 -7.87
CA VAL A 80 9.61 4.42 -6.50
C VAL A 80 10.13 3.35 -5.54
N PHE A 81 9.92 2.05 -5.81
CA PHE A 81 10.39 0.96 -4.96
C PHE A 81 11.75 0.40 -5.36
N ARG A 82 12.40 0.90 -6.41
CA ARG A 82 13.76 0.48 -6.77
C ARG A 82 14.74 0.90 -5.68
N LEU A 83 15.80 0.12 -5.46
CA LEU A 83 16.80 0.41 -4.42
C LEU A 83 17.38 1.83 -4.58
N ASP A 84 17.65 2.25 -5.82
CA ASP A 84 18.17 3.59 -6.14
C ASP A 84 17.22 4.74 -5.76
N ASN A 85 15.93 4.44 -5.57
CA ASN A 85 14.88 5.41 -5.22
C ASN A 85 14.38 5.25 -3.77
N VAL A 86 15.05 4.41 -2.98
CA VAL A 86 14.83 4.30 -1.53
C VAL A 86 15.90 5.14 -0.83
N ASP A 87 15.51 5.83 0.24
CA ASP A 87 16.42 6.60 1.07
C ASP A 87 17.33 5.65 1.86
N THR A 88 18.57 5.53 1.40
CA THR A 88 19.62 4.73 2.04
C THR A 88 20.40 5.51 3.09
N SER A 89 20.09 6.79 3.33
CA SER A 89 20.75 7.58 4.39
C SER A 89 20.29 7.17 5.79
N ILE A 90 19.07 6.61 5.89
CA ILE A 90 18.47 6.15 7.16
C ILE A 90 18.81 4.70 7.52
N PHE A 91 19.04 3.85 6.51
CA PHE A 91 19.32 2.42 6.69
C PHE A 91 19.89 1.82 5.40
N ASN A 92 20.74 0.79 5.51
CA ASN A 92 21.26 0.07 4.36
C ASN A 92 20.25 -0.98 3.85
N TRP A 93 19.26 -0.52 3.09
CA TRP A 93 18.21 -1.39 2.55
C TRP A 93 18.75 -2.38 1.51
N THR A 94 18.16 -3.57 1.48
CA THR A 94 18.41 -4.59 0.46
C THR A 94 17.12 -4.92 -0.27
N ALA A 95 17.23 -5.69 -1.37
CA ALA A 95 16.06 -6.24 -2.04
C ALA A 95 15.16 -7.00 -1.05
N THR A 96 13.85 -6.92 -1.25
CA THR A 96 12.88 -7.61 -0.41
C THR A 96 12.88 -9.10 -0.74
N GLU A 97 13.19 -9.92 0.27
CA GLU A 97 13.14 -11.37 0.13
C GLU A 97 11.69 -11.85 -0.10
N PRO A 98 11.44 -12.67 -1.13
CA PRO A 98 10.11 -13.18 -1.42
C PRO A 98 9.70 -14.30 -0.44
N LEU A 99 8.42 -14.37 -0.13
CA LEU A 99 7.83 -15.51 0.62
C LEU A 99 7.77 -16.79 -0.22
N GLY A 100 7.80 -16.64 -1.54
CA GLY A 100 7.64 -17.72 -2.51
C GLY A 100 7.41 -17.18 -3.92
N GLN A 101 7.06 -18.07 -4.84
CA GLN A 101 6.86 -17.77 -6.25
C GLN A 101 5.57 -18.43 -6.75
N ILE A 102 4.88 -17.78 -7.69
CA ILE A 102 3.74 -18.33 -8.43
C ILE A 102 3.91 -18.13 -9.93
N PRO A 103 3.25 -18.93 -10.79
CA PRO A 103 3.26 -18.69 -12.23
C PRO A 103 2.79 -17.26 -12.57
N GLN A 104 3.52 -16.59 -13.45
CA GLN A 104 3.20 -15.25 -13.91
C GLN A 104 2.24 -15.29 -15.10
N VAL A 105 1.32 -14.32 -15.15
CA VAL A 105 0.43 -14.16 -16.30
C VAL A 105 1.19 -13.64 -17.53
N PRO A 106 0.83 -14.01 -18.76
CA PRO A 106 1.58 -13.57 -19.95
C PRO A 106 1.58 -12.05 -20.17
N THR A 107 0.56 -11.32 -19.72
CA THR A 107 0.46 -9.86 -19.90
C THR A 107 -0.28 -9.22 -18.73
N THR A 108 0.19 -8.04 -18.33
CA THR A 108 -0.43 -7.17 -17.31
C THR A 108 -0.77 -5.81 -17.93
N PHE A 109 -1.79 -5.12 -17.40
CA PHE A 109 -2.30 -3.86 -17.98
C PHE A 109 -1.73 -2.59 -17.31
N GLY A 110 -0.88 -2.76 -16.29
CA GLY A 110 -0.40 -1.66 -15.45
C GLY A 110 -1.47 -1.08 -14.52
N TYR A 111 -1.05 -0.35 -13.49
CA TYR A 111 -1.92 0.34 -12.52
C TYR A 111 -1.14 1.41 -11.75
#